data_AF-A0A3J2Q7D5-F1
#
_entry.id   AF-A0A3J2Q7D5-F1
#
_cell.length_a   1.000
_cell.length_b   1.000
_cell.length_c   1.000
_cell.angle_alpha   90.00
_cell.angle_beta   90.00
_cell.angle_gamma   90.00
#
_symmetry.space_group_name_H-M   'P 1'
#
loop_
_entity.id
_entity.type
_entity.pdbx_description
1 polymer ?
#
loop_
_entity_poly.entity_id
_entity_poly.type
_entity_poly.pdbx_seq_one_letter_code
_entity_poly.pdbx_strand_id
1 'polypeptide(L)'
;MTQAVMLQGTASDAGKSMLAAGLCRIFYQDGLRTAPFKSQNMALNSGITPDGKEMERAQIFQAEAAGITPDVRMNPVLLKPTSDHKAQVVLMGKVATNMDAVSYHDYRPRLRE
;
A
#
# COMPACT_ATOMS: atom_id res chain seq x y z
N MET A 1 21.03 9.85 4.40
CA MET A 1 19.70 10.41 4.04
C MET A 1 19.14 9.55 2.92
N THR A 2 17.96 8.96 3.12
CA THR A 2 17.30 8.16 2.07
C THR A 2 16.65 9.09 1.07
N GLN A 3 16.88 8.89 -0.24
CA GLN A 3 16.17 9.65 -1.27
C GLN A 3 14.75 9.10 -1.43
N ALA A 4 13.78 9.99 -1.68
CA ALA A 4 12.39 9.64 -1.89
C ALA A 4 11.92 10.16 -3.24
N VAL A 5 11.31 9.29 -4.04
CA VAL A 5 10.70 9.63 -5.33
C VAL A 5 9.19 9.42 -5.22
N MET A 6 8.42 10.46 -5.45
CA MET A 6 6.96 10.38 -5.44
C MET A 6 6.43 10.28 -6.87
N LEU A 7 5.69 9.22 -7.15
CA LEU A 7 4.98 9.06 -8.43
C LEU A 7 3.56 9.63 -8.32
N GLN A 8 3.30 10.63 -9.15
CA GLN A 8 2.03 11.34 -9.23
C GLN A 8 1.34 11.04 -10.56
N GLY A 9 0.03 11.21 -10.61
CA GLY A 9 -0.74 11.11 -11.84
C GLY A 9 -2.10 11.79 -11.72
N THR A 10 -2.66 12.20 -12.84
CA THR A 10 -3.86 13.03 -12.93
C THR A 10 -5.17 12.25 -12.82
N ALA A 11 -5.10 10.92 -12.94
CA ALA A 11 -6.25 10.03 -12.84
C ALA A 11 -5.90 8.76 -12.07
N SER A 12 -6.93 8.08 -11.56
CA SER A 12 -6.85 6.65 -11.27
C SER A 12 -6.49 5.88 -12.55
N ASP A 13 -5.81 4.75 -12.41
CA ASP A 13 -5.43 3.88 -13.54
C ASP A 13 -4.48 4.46 -14.61
N ALA A 14 -3.91 5.64 -14.37
CA ALA A 14 -2.84 6.23 -15.20
C ALA A 14 -1.49 5.45 -15.19
N GLY A 15 -1.46 4.19 -14.76
CA GLY A 15 -0.26 3.35 -14.75
C GLY A 15 0.72 3.57 -13.59
N LYS A 16 0.39 4.42 -12.61
CA LYS A 16 1.28 4.77 -11.47
C LYS A 16 1.87 3.54 -10.75
N SER A 17 1.04 2.54 -10.44
CA SER A 17 1.50 1.34 -9.73
C SER A 17 2.47 0.49 -10.55
N MET A 18 2.28 0.43 -11.87
CA MET A 18 3.16 -0.29 -12.79
C MET A 18 4.49 0.45 -12.97
N LEU A 19 4.45 1.77 -13.12
CA LEU A 19 5.66 2.59 -13.16
C LEU A 19 6.46 2.49 -11.85
N ALA A 20 5.79 2.47 -10.70
CA ALA A 20 6.44 2.27 -9.41
C ALA A 20 7.18 0.92 -9.35
N ALA A 21 6.56 -0.16 -9.83
CA ALA A 21 7.20 -1.47 -9.90
C ALA A 21 8.37 -1.48 -10.89
N GLY A 22 8.22 -0.85 -12.06
CA GLY A 22 9.29 -0.70 -13.05
C GLY A 22 10.51 0.03 -12.48
N LEU A 23 10.31 1.16 -11.80
CA LEU A 23 11.39 1.89 -11.13
C LEU A 23 12.03 1.05 -10.01
N CYS A 24 11.22 0.34 -9.21
CA CYS A 24 11.76 -0.57 -8.20
C CYS A 24 12.68 -1.62 -8.83
N ARG A 25 12.27 -2.20 -9.97
CA ARG A 25 13.07 -3.19 -10.70
C ARG A 25 14.36 -2.60 -11.25
N ILE A 26 14.31 -1.42 -11.87
CA ILE A 26 15.49 -0.72 -12.41
C ILE A 26 16.48 -0.45 -11.28
N PHE A 27 16.03 0.19 -10.19
CA PHE A 27 16.92 0.49 -9.06
C PHE A 27 17.54 -0.76 -8.45
N TYR A 28 16.78 -1.85 -8.33
CA TYR A 28 17.31 -3.12 -7.85
C TYR A 28 18.33 -3.74 -8.84
N GLN A 29 18.13 -3.63 -10.17
CA GLN A 29 19.11 -4.08 -11.18
C GLN A 29 20.39 -3.25 -11.17
N ASP A 30 20.28 -1.96 -10.88
CA ASP A 30 21.42 -1.04 -10.76
C ASP A 30 22.17 -1.18 -9.42
N GLY A 31 21.81 -2.16 -8.59
CA GLY A 31 22.45 -2.42 -7.30
C GLY A 31 22.03 -1.47 -6.17
N LEU A 32 21.00 -0.64 -6.39
CA LEU A 32 20.47 0.25 -5.37
C LEU A 32 19.48 -0.47 -4.45
N ARG A 33 19.42 0.00 -3.20
CA ARG A 33 18.39 -0.42 -2.24
C ARG A 33 17.17 0.47 -2.39
N THR A 34 16.05 -0.12 -2.76
CA THR A 34 14.76 0.57 -2.92
C THR A 34 13.66 -0.17 -2.17
N ALA A 35 12.61 0.55 -1.78
CA ALA A 35 11.41 -0.03 -1.20
C ALA A 35 10.20 0.79 -1.65
N PRO A 36 9.09 0.16 -2.03
CA PRO A 36 7.87 0.87 -2.34
C PRO A 36 7.20 1.38 -1.06
N PHE A 37 6.40 2.43 -1.19
CA PHE A 37 5.56 2.91 -0.10
C PHE A 37 4.30 3.57 -0.63
N LYS A 38 3.16 3.18 -0.06
CA LYS A 38 1.88 3.86 -0.22
C LYS A 38 1.08 3.79 1.06
N SER A 39 1.00 4.92 1.75
CA SER A 39 0.43 5.03 3.10
C SER A 39 -0.99 4.46 3.21
N GLN A 40 -1.82 4.69 2.21
CA GLN A 40 -3.21 4.24 2.18
C GLN A 40 -3.62 3.79 0.79
N ASN A 41 -4.28 2.63 0.73
CA ASN A 41 -4.94 2.12 -0.45
C ASN A 41 -6.42 1.86 -0.21
N MET A 42 -7.17 1.76 -1.31
CA MET A 42 -8.52 1.26 -1.34
C MET A 42 -8.64 0.19 -2.43
N ALA A 43 -8.75 -1.08 -2.05
CA ALA A 43 -8.78 -2.20 -2.98
C ALA A 43 -9.47 -3.40 -2.32
N LEU A 44 -10.17 -4.21 -3.12
CA LEU A 44 -10.66 -5.53 -2.69
C LEU A 44 -9.60 -6.61 -2.85
N ASN A 45 -8.68 -6.41 -3.79
CA ASN A 45 -7.62 -7.36 -4.13
C ASN A 45 -6.41 -7.15 -3.21
N SER A 46 -6.33 -7.98 -2.19
CA SER A 46 -5.20 -8.09 -1.27
C SER A 46 -4.49 -9.43 -1.44
N GLY A 47 -3.29 -9.53 -0.88
CA GLY A 47 -2.53 -10.76 -0.72
C GLY A 47 -2.05 -10.90 0.72
N ILE A 48 -1.49 -12.08 1.01
CA ILE A 48 -0.97 -12.43 2.33
C ILE A 48 0.55 -12.41 2.29
N THR A 49 1.17 -11.65 3.19
CA THR A 49 2.62 -11.63 3.39
C THR A 49 3.10 -12.95 4.01
N PRO A 50 4.40 -13.28 3.95
CA PRO A 50 4.92 -14.53 4.54
C PRO A 50 4.64 -14.70 6.04
N ASP A 51 4.46 -13.60 6.77
CA ASP A 51 4.09 -13.58 8.19
C ASP A 51 2.56 -13.58 8.44
N GLY A 52 1.76 -13.88 7.41
CA GLY A 52 0.32 -14.09 7.52
C GLY A 52 -0.51 -12.80 7.59
N LYS A 53 0.07 -11.64 7.26
CA LYS A 53 -0.62 -10.35 7.32
C LYS A 53 -1.16 -9.95 5.95
N GLU A 54 -2.23 -9.17 5.95
CA GLU A 54 -2.89 -8.74 4.72
C GLU A 54 -2.29 -7.43 4.17
N MET A 55 -2.08 -7.37 2.86
CA MET A 55 -1.52 -6.19 2.17
C MET A 55 -2.10 -6.06 0.76
N GLU A 56 -2.16 -4.84 0.21
CA GLU A 56 -2.58 -4.63 -1.17
C GLU A 56 -1.62 -5.27 -2.21
N ARG A 57 -2.19 -5.87 -3.27
CA ARG A 57 -1.41 -6.65 -4.25
C ARG A 57 -0.39 -5.83 -5.05
N ALA A 58 -0.67 -4.58 -5.40
CA ALA A 58 0.32 -3.76 -6.10
C ALA A 58 1.55 -3.47 -5.23
N GLN A 59 1.43 -3.30 -3.91
CA GLN A 59 2.62 -3.19 -3.06
C GLN A 59 3.40 -4.50 -2.92
N ILE A 60 2.71 -5.64 -2.88
CA ILE A 60 3.38 -6.96 -2.94
C ILE A 60 4.20 -7.06 -4.22
N PHE A 61 3.58 -6.78 -5.37
CA PHE A 61 4.26 -6.81 -6.67
C PHE A 61 5.43 -5.81 -6.75
N GLN A 62 5.29 -4.62 -6.18
CA GLN A 62 6.37 -3.64 -6.13
C GLN A 62 7.52 -4.09 -5.21
N ALA A 63 7.25 -4.77 -4.10
CA ALA A 63 8.26 -5.32 -3.21
C ALA A 63 9.06 -6.43 -3.92
N GLU A 64 8.36 -7.31 -4.64
CA GLU A 64 8.97 -8.33 -5.49
C GLU A 64 9.86 -7.71 -6.57
N ALA A 65 9.39 -6.64 -7.23
CA ALA A 65 10.17 -5.89 -8.21
C ALA A 65 11.43 -5.26 -7.59
N ALA A 66 11.33 -4.79 -6.35
CA ALA A 66 12.44 -4.27 -5.56
C ALA A 66 13.39 -5.35 -5.00
N GLY A 67 13.07 -6.65 -5.20
CA GLY A 67 13.89 -7.76 -4.69
C GLY A 67 13.83 -7.93 -3.16
N ILE A 68 12.77 -7.46 -2.52
CA ILE A 68 12.60 -7.52 -1.06
C ILE A 68 11.31 -8.24 -0.68
N THR A 69 11.29 -8.81 0.52
CA THR A 69 10.09 -9.46 1.05
C THR A 69 8.96 -8.44 1.25
N PRO A 70 7.72 -8.73 0.81
CA PRO A 70 6.57 -7.89 1.10
C PRO A 70 6.40 -7.65 2.61
N ASP A 71 6.25 -6.39 3.01
CA ASP A 71 6.10 -5.99 4.40
C ASP A 71 5.00 -4.94 4.52
N VAL A 72 4.03 -5.19 5.40
CA VAL A 72 2.85 -4.32 5.60
C VAL A 72 3.19 -2.85 5.88
N ARG A 73 4.40 -2.51 6.34
CA ARG A 73 4.85 -1.11 6.49
C ARG A 73 4.90 -0.36 5.16
N MET A 74 5.00 -1.05 4.02
CA MET A 74 4.93 -0.43 2.69
C MET A 74 3.49 -0.04 2.32
N ASN A 75 2.47 -0.63 2.95
CA ASN A 75 1.05 -0.28 2.83
C ASN A 75 0.35 -0.44 4.19
N PRO A 76 0.57 0.49 5.14
CA PRO A 76 0.13 0.33 6.52
C PRO A 76 -1.38 0.41 6.69
N VAL A 77 -2.08 1.08 5.76
CA VAL A 77 -3.54 1.20 5.76
C VAL A 77 -4.13 0.68 4.45
N LEU A 78 -4.98 -0.34 4.56
CA LEU A 78 -5.74 -0.88 3.45
C LEU A 78 -7.23 -0.76 3.76
N LEU A 79 -7.97 -0.06 2.89
CA LEU A 79 -9.42 0.04 2.93
C LEU A 79 -10.02 -0.96 1.94
N LYS A 80 -10.89 -1.84 2.42
CA LYS A 80 -11.62 -2.80 1.59
C LYS A 80 -13.10 -2.41 1.58
N PRO A 81 -13.62 -1.82 0.49
CA PRO A 81 -15.03 -1.45 0.42
C PRO A 81 -15.93 -2.65 0.73
N THR A 82 -16.91 -2.47 1.62
CA THR A 82 -17.91 -3.50 1.96
C THR A 82 -19.31 -3.10 1.50
N SER A 83 -19.56 -1.80 1.34
CA SER A 83 -20.76 -1.22 0.74
C SER A 83 -20.45 0.19 0.23
N ASP A 84 -21.43 0.88 -0.38
CA ASP A 84 -21.25 2.23 -0.93
C ASP A 84 -20.75 3.28 0.08
N HIS A 85 -20.99 3.04 1.36
CA HIS A 85 -20.63 3.98 2.43
C HIS A 85 -19.69 3.40 3.48
N LYS A 86 -19.31 2.11 3.38
CA LYS A 86 -18.50 1.44 4.41
C LYS A 86 -17.30 0.71 3.81
N ALA A 87 -16.21 0.72 4.55
CA ALA A 87 -15.03 -0.09 4.26
C ALA A 87 -14.54 -0.80 5.51
N GLN A 88 -14.04 -2.02 5.33
CA GLN A 88 -13.19 -2.69 6.30
C GLN A 88 -11.83 -2.00 6.30
N VAL A 89 -11.38 -1.58 7.47
CA VAL A 89 -10.08 -0.96 7.72
C VAL A 89 -9.13 -2.06 8.16
N VAL A 90 -8.09 -2.29 7.37
CA VAL A 90 -6.97 -3.18 7.70
C VAL A 90 -5.78 -2.30 8.05
N LEU A 91 -5.28 -2.42 9.28
CA LEU A 91 -4.13 -1.69 9.80
C LEU A 91 -2.98 -2.64 10.05
N MET A 92 -1.80 -2.33 9.50
CA MET A 92 -0.60 -3.16 9.65
C MET A 92 -0.88 -4.64 9.33
N GLY A 93 -1.70 -4.84 8.30
CA GLY A 93 -2.19 -6.12 7.80
C GLY A 93 -3.05 -6.95 8.75
N LYS A 94 -3.72 -6.31 9.71
CA LYS A 94 -4.77 -6.92 10.53
C LYS A 94 -6.06 -6.13 10.41
N VAL A 95 -7.20 -6.82 10.38
CA VAL A 95 -8.51 -6.17 10.42
C VAL A 95 -8.63 -5.40 11.73
N ALA A 96 -8.86 -4.09 11.65
CA ALA A 96 -9.08 -3.23 12.81
C ALA A 96 -10.59 -3.10 13.09
N THR A 97 -11.37 -2.67 12.09
CA THR A 97 -12.81 -2.48 12.21
C THR A 97 -13.45 -2.21 10.83
N ASN A 98 -14.77 -2.16 10.77
CA ASN A 98 -15.50 -1.59 9.64
C ASN A 98 -15.96 -0.17 9.98
N MET A 99 -15.69 0.78 9.10
CA MET A 99 -16.04 2.19 9.29
C MET A 99 -16.72 2.73 8.05
N ASP A 100 -17.64 3.68 8.23
CA ASP A 100 -18.05 4.54 7.13
C ASP A 100 -17.01 5.62 6.82
N ALA A 101 -17.19 6.32 5.70
CA ALA A 101 -16.24 7.33 5.23
C ALA A 101 -16.02 8.46 6.26
N VAL A 102 -17.07 8.90 6.96
CA VAL A 102 -17.00 9.97 7.96
C VAL A 102 -16.24 9.49 9.19
N SER A 103 -16.63 8.34 9.74
CA SER A 103 -15.98 7.71 10.88
C SER A 103 -14.50 7.43 10.62
N TYR A 104 -14.16 6.98 9.40
CA TYR A 104 -12.78 6.76 9.00
C TYR A 104 -11.98 8.08 8.93
N HIS A 105 -12.59 9.16 8.42
CA HIS A 105 -11.96 10.48 8.39
C HIS A 105 -11.60 10.97 9.81
N ASP A 106 -12.52 10.82 10.75
CA ASP A 106 -12.33 11.20 12.16
C ASP A 106 -11.33 10.30 12.89
N TYR A 107 -11.22 9.03 12.46
CA TYR A 107 -10.28 8.07 13.02
C TYR A 107 -8.85 8.25 12.50
N ARG A 108 -8.68 8.71 11.25
CA ARG A 108 -7.38 8.82 10.56
C ARG A 108 -6.28 9.58 11.35
N PRO A 109 -6.56 10.66 12.11
CA PRO A 109 -5.54 11.32 12.93
C PRO A 109 -4.85 10.39 13.94
N ARG A 110 -5.57 9.40 14.49
CA ARG A 110 -5.05 8.43 15.46
C ARG A 110 -4.09 7.42 14.85
N LEU A 111 -4.06 7.29 13.52
CA LEU A 111 -3.15 6.39 12.80
C LEU A 111 -1.71 6.92 12.69
N ARG A 112 -1.46 8.14 13.17
CA ARG A 112 -0.14 8.79 13.15
C ARG A 112 0.68 8.52 14.42
N GLU A 113 0.04 8.01 15.46
CA GLU A 113 0.65 7.64 16.75
C GLU A 113 1.21 6.21 16.68
#